data_AF-A0A7Y2UD41-F1
#
_entry.id   AF-A0A7Y2UD41-F1
#
_cell.length_a   1.000
_cell.length_b   1.000
_cell.length_c   1.000
_cell.angle_alpha   90.00
_cell.angle_beta   90.00
_cell.angle_gamma   90.00
#
_symmetry.space_group_name_H-M   'P 1'
#
loop_
_entity.id
_entity.type
_entity.pdbx_description
1 polymer ?
#
loop_
_entity_poly.entity_id
_entity_poly.type
_entity_poly.pdbx_seq_one_letter_code
_entity_poly.pdbx_strand_id
1 'polypeptide(L)'
;MQIGPYKLTNPIALAPMAGVTDRPFRQLCRELGAGYVVTEMVTSNPQLRHTRKTAWRSDFDGEPAPLAVQIVGSEPQRLSEAAQYN
;
A
#
# COMPACT_ATOMS: atom_id res chain seq x y z
N MET A 1 17.69 7.17 3.21
CA MET A 1 17.76 6.09 2.20
C MET A 1 17.13 6.59 0.91
N GLN A 2 17.53 6.10 -0.27
CA GLN A 2 16.97 6.52 -1.57
C GLN A 2 16.39 5.32 -2.31
N ILE A 3 15.15 5.41 -2.81
CA ILE A 3 14.50 4.41 -3.67
C ILE A 3 13.96 5.11 -4.91
N GLY A 4 14.58 4.88 -6.07
CA GLY A 4 14.24 5.60 -7.30
C GLY A 4 14.29 7.13 -7.05
N PRO A 5 13.24 7.88 -7.37
CA PRO A 5 13.17 9.33 -7.12
C PRO A 5 12.89 9.69 -5.65
N TYR A 6 12.53 8.74 -4.79
CA TYR A 6 12.06 9.01 -3.43
C TYR A 6 13.20 8.99 -2.40
N LYS A 7 13.32 10.09 -1.65
CA LYS A 7 14.21 10.20 -0.50
C LYS A 7 13.43 9.87 0.78
N LEU A 8 13.79 8.77 1.43
CA LEU A 8 13.20 8.33 2.70
C LEU A 8 13.96 8.92 3.88
N THR A 9 13.23 9.25 4.94
CA THR A 9 13.78 9.83 6.19
C THR A 9 14.75 8.88 6.89
N ASN A 10 14.52 7.57 6.80
CA ASN A 10 15.37 6.52 7.38
C ASN A 10 15.18 5.18 6.60
N PRO A 11 15.96 4.13 6.89
CA PRO A 11 15.85 2.84 6.21
C PRO A 11 14.86 1.87 6.90
N ILE A 12 13.88 2.37 7.67
CA ILE A 12 12.91 1.54 8.38
C ILE A 12 11.60 1.54 7.60
N ALA A 13 11.12 0.34 7.28
CA ALA A 13 9.87 0.13 6.56
C ALA A 13 8.89 -0.71 7.38
N LEU A 14 7.62 -0.32 7.40
CA LEU A 14 6.53 -1.15 7.90
C LEU A 14 6.18 -2.21 6.85
N ALA A 15 6.30 -3.48 7.22
CA ALA A 15 5.94 -4.61 6.35
C ALA A 15 4.41 -4.70 6.17
N PRO A 16 3.93 -5.11 4.98
CA PRO A 16 2.50 -5.26 4.73
C PRO A 16 1.95 -6.48 5.48
N MET A 17 0.84 -6.29 6.20
CA MET A 17 0.21 -7.34 7.00
C MET A 17 -1.32 -7.24 6.85
N ALA A 18 -1.93 -8.27 6.26
CA ALA A 18 -3.37 -8.31 6.04
C ALA A 18 -4.13 -8.25 7.38
N GLY A 19 -5.10 -7.32 7.47
CA GLY A 19 -5.89 -7.05 8.67
C GLY A 19 -5.15 -6.26 9.75
N VAL A 20 -3.92 -5.79 9.49
CA VAL A 20 -3.11 -5.05 10.47
C VAL A 20 -2.65 -3.71 9.91
N THR A 21 -2.06 -3.67 8.72
CA THR A 21 -1.54 -2.43 8.11
C THR A 21 -2.63 -1.64 7.41
N ASP A 22 -3.72 -1.34 8.10
CA ASP A 22 -4.79 -0.43 7.66
C ASP A 22 -4.34 1.04 7.73
N ARG A 23 -5.19 1.97 7.27
CA ARG A 23 -4.82 3.40 7.21
C ARG A 23 -4.45 3.98 8.59
N PRO A 24 -5.24 3.82 9.66
CA PRO A 24 -4.88 4.34 10.98
C PRO A 24 -3.54 3.78 11.50
N PHE A 25 -3.30 2.47 11.34
CA PHE A 25 -2.04 1.88 11.80
C PHE A 25 -0.83 2.39 11.03
N ARG A 26 -0.95 2.57 9.71
CA ARG A 26 0.12 3.16 8.89
C ARG A 26 0.42 4.59 9.29
N GLN A 27 -0.60 5.41 9.54
CA GLN A 27 -0.44 6.79 10.01
C GLN A 27 0.31 6.83 11.35
N LEU A 28 -0.11 6.00 12.31
CA LEU A 28 0.57 5.87 13.60
C LEU A 28 2.04 5.45 13.43
N CYS A 29 2.32 4.46 12.57
CA CYS A 29 3.71 4.05 12.32
C CYS A 29 4.55 5.18 11.71
N ARG A 30 3.99 6.03 10.83
CA ARG A 30 4.69 7.20 10.31
C ARG A 30 4.98 8.23 11.39
N GLU A 31 4.01 8.52 12.25
CA GLU A 31 4.17 9.43 13.40
C GLU A 31 5.26 8.94 14.35
N LEU A 32 5.37 7.62 14.53
CA LEU A 32 6.41 6.96 15.33
C LEU A 32 7.75 6.78 14.60
N GLY A 33 7.88 7.29 13.37
CA GLY A 33 9.16 7.38 12.67
C GLY A 33 9.41 6.33 11.60
N ALA A 34 8.41 5.56 11.13
CA ALA A 34 8.60 4.70 9.96
C ALA A 34 8.89 5.57 8.70
N GLY A 35 10.04 5.35 8.08
CA GLY A 35 10.44 6.08 6.87
C GLY A 35 9.69 5.64 5.62
N TYR A 36 9.09 4.45 5.64
CA TYR A 36 8.29 3.89 4.56
C TYR A 36 7.18 2.99 5.12
N VAL A 37 6.00 3.02 4.54
CA VAL A 37 4.88 2.13 4.93
C VAL A 37 4.25 1.51 3.70
N VAL A 38 3.81 0.26 3.85
CA VAL A 38 3.15 -0.51 2.81
C VAL A 38 1.72 -0.80 3.23
N THR A 39 0.78 -0.71 2.30
CA THR A 39 -0.64 -1.02 2.53
C THR A 39 -0.85 -2.51 2.82
N GLU A 40 -2.04 -2.87 3.26
CA GLU A 40 -2.50 -4.25 3.09
C GLU A 40 -2.42 -4.72 1.63
N MET A 41 -2.39 -6.04 1.43
CA MET A 41 -2.45 -6.65 0.09
C MET A 41 -3.77 -6.32 -0.63
N VAL A 42 -3.67 -5.64 -1.77
CA VAL A 42 -4.78 -5.34 -2.68
C VAL A 42 -4.81 -6.39 -3.80
N THR A 43 -5.98 -6.95 -4.09
CA THR A 43 -6.13 -7.93 -5.17
C THR A 43 -6.02 -7.28 -6.54
N SER A 44 -5.35 -7.97 -7.46
CA SER A 44 -5.33 -7.61 -8.89
C SER A 44 -6.64 -7.90 -9.62
N ASN A 45 -7.61 -8.59 -9.00
CA ASN A 45 -8.89 -8.89 -9.64
C ASN A 45 -9.81 -7.64 -9.63
N PRO A 46 -10.11 -7.01 -10.79
CA PRO A 46 -10.94 -5.82 -10.83
C PRO A 46 -12.38 -6.08 -10.38
N GLN A 47 -12.88 -7.31 -10.50
CA GLN A 47 -14.22 -7.68 -10.06
C GLN A 47 -14.38 -7.54 -8.54
N LEU A 48 -13.31 -7.55 -7.76
CA LEU A 48 -13.38 -7.43 -6.30
C LEU A 48 -13.29 -5.99 -5.80
N ARG A 49 -13.08 -4.99 -6.69
CA ARG A 49 -12.88 -3.58 -6.30
C ARG A 49 -14.08 -2.98 -5.56
N HIS A 50 -15.29 -3.37 -5.95
CA HIS A 50 -16.53 -2.89 -5.32
C HIS A 50 -16.80 -3.53 -3.95
N THR A 51 -16.08 -4.58 -3.59
CA THR A 51 -16.28 -5.23 -2.29
C THR A 51 -15.77 -4.32 -1.19
N ARG A 52 -16.46 -4.31 -0.05
CA ARG A 52 -16.06 -3.55 1.13
C ARG A 52 -14.60 -3.83 1.51
N LYS A 53 -14.18 -5.10 1.49
CA LYS A 53 -12.80 -5.49 1.84
C LYS A 53 -11.75 -4.79 0.97
N THR A 54 -11.95 -4.76 -0.35
CA THR A 54 -11.00 -4.11 -1.26
C THR A 54 -11.07 -2.58 -1.14
N ALA A 55 -12.27 -2.01 -1.06
CA ALA A 55 -12.45 -0.57 -0.90
C ALA A 55 -11.74 -0.02 0.34
N TRP A 56 -11.82 -0.73 1.47
CA TRP A 56 -11.12 -0.36 2.70
C TRP A 56 -9.59 -0.47 2.58
N ARG A 57 -9.08 -1.48 1.86
CA ARG A 57 -7.64 -1.68 1.63
C ARG A 57 -7.03 -0.66 0.67
N SER A 58 -7.86 -0.12 -0.21
CA SER A 58 -7.49 0.91 -1.20
C SER A 58 -7.81 2.34 -0.74
N ASP A 59 -8.20 2.52 0.52
CA ASP A 59 -8.37 3.86 1.11
C ASP A 59 -7.02 4.40 1.60
N PHE A 60 -6.60 5.49 0.96
CA PHE A 60 -5.33 6.17 1.18
C PHE A 60 -5.53 7.65 1.55
N ASP A 61 -6.78 8.06 1.82
CA ASP A 61 -7.11 9.46 2.00
C ASP A 61 -6.33 10.07 3.18
N GLY A 62 -5.68 11.21 2.92
CA GLY A 62 -4.84 11.91 3.90
C GLY A 62 -3.46 11.30 4.17
N GLU A 63 -3.03 10.24 3.47
CA GLU A 63 -1.68 9.70 3.63
C GLU A 63 -0.63 10.43 2.78
N PRO A 64 0.55 10.78 3.35
CA PRO A 64 1.60 11.45 2.60
C PRO A 64 2.32 10.49 1.65
N ALA A 65 2.70 10.99 0.48
CA ALA A 65 3.57 10.28 -0.44
C ALA A 65 5.01 10.16 0.11
N PRO A 66 5.77 9.10 -0.24
CA PRO A 66 5.37 7.97 -1.08
C PRO A 66 4.53 6.95 -0.30
N LEU A 67 3.48 6.44 -0.95
CA LEU A 67 2.68 5.31 -0.47
C LEU A 67 2.99 4.06 -1.32
N ALA A 68 3.18 2.92 -0.66
CA ALA A 68 3.48 1.67 -1.32
C ALA A 68 2.28 0.74 -1.29
N VAL A 69 1.75 0.38 -2.47
CA VAL A 69 0.65 -0.57 -2.58
C VAL A 69 1.19 -1.95 -2.90
N GLN A 70 0.90 -2.94 -2.05
CA GLN A 70 1.22 -4.34 -2.36
C GLN A 70 0.07 -4.98 -3.16
N ILE A 71 0.35 -5.37 -4.40
CA ILE A 71 -0.61 -6.02 -5.29
C ILE A 71 -0.41 -7.54 -5.24
N VAL A 72 -1.50 -8.30 -5.13
CA VAL A 72 -1.50 -9.77 -5.16
C VAL A 72 -2.27 -10.31 -6.36
N GLY A 73 -1.68 -11.29 -7.06
CA GLY A 73 -2.25 -11.89 -8.27
C GLY A 73 -1.34 -12.96 -8.86
N SER A 74 -1.88 -13.75 -9.77
CA SER A 74 -1.18 -14.81 -10.51
C SER A 74 -1.15 -14.58 -12.02
N GLU A 75 -1.86 -13.57 -12.53
CA GLU A 75 -2.02 -13.28 -13.95
C GLU A 75 -1.21 -12.03 -14.29
N PRO A 76 -0.17 -12.11 -15.15
CA PRO A 76 0.70 -10.98 -15.45
C PRO A 76 -0.05 -9.75 -15.96
N GLN A 77 -1.03 -9.94 -16.85
CA GLN A 77 -1.84 -8.86 -17.40
C GLN A 77 -2.62 -8.13 -16.29
N ARG A 78 -3.27 -8.89 -15.39
CA ARG A 78 -4.03 -8.31 -14.27
C ARG A 78 -3.13 -7.60 -13.26
N LEU A 79 -1.93 -8.12 -13.00
CA LEU A 79 -0.94 -7.47 -12.16
C LEU A 79 -0.50 -6.12 -12.76
N SER A 80 -0.25 -6.07 -14.07
CA SER A 80 0.09 -4.83 -14.78
C SER A 80 -1.03 -3.80 -14.73
N GLU A 81 -2.27 -4.20 -15.00
CA GLU A 81 -3.44 -3.33 -14.92
C GLU A 81 -3.67 -2.81 -13.49
N ALA A 82 -3.46 -3.65 -12.48
CA ALA A 82 -3.56 -3.24 -11.08
C ALA A 82 -2.45 -2.25 -10.70
N ALA A 83 -1.23 -2.41 -11.23
CA ALA A 83 -0.13 -1.48 -11.00
C ALA A 83 -0.33 -0.11 -11.66
N GLN A 84 -1.08 -0.04 -12.76
CA GLN A 84 -1.47 1.23 -13.39
C GLN A 84 -2.66 1.90 -12.70
N TYR A 85 -3.52 1.12 -12.03
CA TYR A 85 -4.74 1.61 -11.38
C TYR A 85 -4.48 2.26 -10.02
N ASN A 86 -3.55 1.72 -9.23
CA ASN A 86 -3.19 2.24 -7.90
C ASN A 86 -2.15 3.34 -8.01
#